data_AF-A0A7C1PG60-F1
#
_entry.id   AF-A0A7C1PG60-F1
#
_cell.length_a   1.000
_cell.length_b   1.000
_cell.length_c   1.000
_cell.angle_alpha   90.00
_cell.angle_beta   90.00
_cell.angle_gamma   90.00
#
_symmetry.space_group_name_H-M   'P 1'
#
loop_
_entity.id
_entity.type
_entity.pdbx_description
1 polymer ?
#
loop_
_entity_poly.entity_id
_entity_poly.type
_entity_poly.pdbx_seq_one_letter_code
_entity_poly.pdbx_strand_id
1 'polypeptide(L)' 'MVFLPPFAFDSGDRPVEPRDLFRRGVELFQAGEYFEAHEVWEELWREASGEARAFYKGLIQLAVALLHAERGNRSGSER' A
#
# COMPACT_ATOMS: atom_id res chain seq x y z
N MET A 1 6.29 -31.07 -36.18
CA MET A 1 7.21 -29.94 -35.97
C MET A 1 6.37 -28.70 -35.73
N VAL A 2 5.98 -28.41 -34.48
CA VAL A 2 5.06 -27.31 -34.15
C VAL A 2 5.89 -26.09 -33.77
N PHE A 3 5.75 -25.01 -34.52
CA PHE A 3 6.43 -23.73 -34.30
C PHE A 3 5.66 -22.96 -33.22
N LEU A 4 6.22 -22.85 -32.01
CA LEU A 4 5.68 -22.00 -30.95
C LEU A 4 5.98 -20.53 -31.29
N PRO A 5 5.02 -19.59 -31.15
CA PRO A 5 5.32 -18.16 -31.26
C PRO A 5 6.14 -17.67 -30.05
N PRO A 6 7.00 -16.64 -30.22
CA PRO A 6 7.92 -16.14 -29.18
C PRO A 6 7.25 -15.38 -28.01
N PHE A 7 5.92 -15.46 -27.85
CA PHE A 7 5.13 -14.66 -26.91
C PHE A 7 4.18 -15.52 -26.07
N ALA A 8 4.71 -16.54 -25.40
CA ALA A 8 3.95 -17.33 -24.44
C ALA A 8 4.54 -17.15 -23.04
N PHE A 9 4.05 -16.14 -22.29
CA PHE A 9 3.72 -16.19 -20.85
C PHE A 9 3.21 -14.81 -20.37
N ASP A 10 1.92 -14.52 -20.54
CA ASP A 10 1.23 -13.67 -19.55
C ASP A 10 0.40 -14.63 -18.68
N SER A 11 1.11 -15.32 -17.80
CA SER A 11 0.44 -15.90 -16.63
C SER A 11 0.23 -14.72 -15.71
N GLY A 12 -1.02 -14.42 -15.36
CA GLY A 12 -1.44 -13.34 -14.47
C GLY A 12 -0.96 -13.49 -13.01
N ASP A 13 0.26 -13.98 -12.83
CA ASP A 13 0.95 -14.33 -11.60
C ASP A 13 2.33 -13.64 -11.56
N ARG A 14 2.43 -12.45 -12.17
CA ARG A 14 3.62 -11.62 -11.98
C ARG A 14 3.65 -11.16 -10.53
N PRO A 15 4.75 -11.38 -9.79
CA PRO A 15 4.86 -10.88 -8.43
C PRO A 15 4.64 -9.37 -8.44
N VAL A 16 3.84 -8.88 -7.49
CA VAL A 16 3.62 -7.44 -7.37
C VAL A 16 4.94 -6.82 -6.92
N GLU A 17 5.47 -5.92 -7.73
CA GLU A 17 6.74 -5.28 -7.43
C GLU A 17 6.59 -4.31 -6.23
N PRO A 18 7.56 -4.26 -5.29
CA PRO A 18 7.47 -3.36 -4.12
C PRO A 18 7.23 -1.89 -4.47
N ARG A 19 7.74 -1.45 -5.63
CA ARG A 19 7.50 -0.11 -6.16
C ARG A 19 6.03 0.16 -6.50
N ASP A 20 5.34 -0.84 -7.04
CA ASP A 20 3.93 -0.71 -7.41
C ASP A 20 3.04 -0.69 -6.17
N LEU A 21 3.32 -1.51 -5.16
CA LEU A 21 2.67 -1.42 -3.85
C LEU A 21 2.90 -0.05 -3.22
N PHE A 22 4.13 0.48 -3.26
CA PHE A 22 4.40 1.79 -2.69
C PHE A 22 3.59 2.89 -3.39
N ARG A 23 3.57 2.89 -4.73
CA ARG A 23 2.76 3.85 -5.51
C ARG A 23 1.29 3.71 -5.17
N ARG A 24 0.78 2.48 -5.07
CA ARG A 24 -0.61 2.21 -4.72
C ARG A 24 -0.96 2.76 -3.33
N GLY A 25 -0.10 2.56 -2.34
CA GLY A 25 -0.30 3.13 -1.00
C GLY A 25 -0.32 4.66 -1.01
N VAL A 26 0.53 5.30 -1.82
CA VAL A 26 0.51 6.76 -2.01
C VAL A 26 -0.79 7.26 -2.65
N GLU A 27 -1.28 6.58 -3.69
CA GLU A 27 -2.55 6.91 -4.36
C GLU A 27 -3.74 6.82 -3.38
N LEU A 28 -3.80 5.76 -2.58
CA LEU A 28 -4.83 5.56 -1.55
C LEU A 28 -4.75 6.64 -0.47
N PHE A 29 -3.54 6.95 0.01
CA PHE A 29 -3.31 7.97 1.00
C PHE A 29 -3.75 9.37 0.51
N GLN A 30 -3.46 9.70 -0.75
CA GLN A 30 -3.89 10.95 -1.37
C GLN A 30 -5.41 11.03 -1.54
N ALA A 31 -6.09 9.89 -1.71
CA ALA A 31 -7.55 9.80 -1.78
C ALA A 31 -8.23 9.88 -0.40
N GLY A 32 -7.46 9.88 0.70
CA GLY A 32 -8.00 9.83 2.06
C GLY A 32 -8.37 8.42 2.54
N GLU A 33 -8.09 7.38 1.73
CA GLU A 33 -8.30 5.97 2.06
C GLU A 33 -7.15 5.48 2.96
N TYR A 34 -7.06 6.06 4.16
CA TYR A 34 -5.92 5.88 5.06
C TYR A 34 -5.79 4.45 5.59
N PHE A 35 -6.91 3.73 5.73
CA PHE A 35 -6.88 2.34 6.20
C PHE A 35 -6.29 1.41 5.12
N GLU A 36 -6.69 1.60 3.87
CA GLU A 36 -6.23 0.85 2.71
C GLU A 36 -4.74 1.15 2.43
N ALA A 37 -4.33 2.42 2.55
CA ALA A 37 -2.93 2.80 2.47
C ALA A 37 -2.08 2.11 3.56
N HIS A 38 -2.62 2.02 4.78
CA HIS A 38 -2.00 1.28 5.89
C HIS A 38 -1.78 -0.19 5.52
N GLU A 39 -2.78 -0.90 5.01
CA GLU A 39 -2.65 -2.33 4.68
C GLU A 39 -1.60 -2.59 3.61
N VAL A 40 -1.57 -1.75 2.55
CA VAL A 40 -0.58 -1.86 1.47
C VAL A 40 0.84 -1.62 1.98
N TRP A 41 1.05 -0.63 2.85
CA TRP A 41 2.38 -0.38 3.42
C TRP A 41 2.78 -1.41 4.47
N GLU A 42 1.83 -2.08 5.13
CA GLU A 42 2.12 -3.19 6.03
C GLU A 42 2.71 -4.40 5.29
N GLU A 43 2.24 -4.68 4.08
CA GLU A 43 2.80 -5.71 3.20
C GLU A 43 4.29 -5.43 2.91
N LEU A 44 4.60 -4.20 2.49
CA LEU A 44 5.99 -3.75 2.29
C LEU A 44 6.83 -3.81 3.57
N TRP A 45 6.23 -3.45 4.70
CA TRP A 45 6.92 -3.49 5.99
C TRP A 45 7.28 -4.92 6.43
N ARG A 46 6.42 -5.90 6.15
CA ARG A 46 6.67 -7.32 6.51
C ARG A 46 7.93 -7.83 5.83
N GLU A 47 8.15 -7.47 4.58
CA GLU A 47 9.31 -7.87 3.78
C GLU A 47 10.54 -6.97 3.99
N ALA A 48 10.35 -5.75 4.47
CA ALA A 48 11.45 -4.80 4.66
C ALA A 48 12.33 -5.10 5.88
N SER A 49 13.61 -4.72 5.76
CA SER A 49 14.62 -4.76 6.81
C SER A 49 15.38 -3.42 6.91
N GLY A 50 16.13 -3.24 8.00
CA GLY A 50 16.96 -2.03 8.20
C GLY A 50 16.16 -0.72 8.16
N GLU A 51 16.71 0.28 7.48
CA GLU A 51 16.13 1.62 7.35
C GLU A 51 14.77 1.61 6.64
N ALA A 52 14.60 0.75 5.62
CA ALA A 52 13.33 0.62 4.90
C ALA A 52 12.19 0.17 5.82
N ARG A 53 12.48 -0.74 6.77
CA ARG A 53 11.48 -1.18 7.76
C ARG A 53 11.06 -0.05 8.70
N ALA A 54 12.00 0.80 9.12
CA ALA A 54 11.70 1.97 9.93
C ALA A 54 10.88 3.01 9.16
N PHE A 55 11.21 3.22 7.87
CA PHE A 55 10.48 4.10 6.97
C PHE A 55 9.01 3.67 6.81
N TYR A 56 8.75 2.41 6.45
CA TYR A 56 7.37 1.93 6.31
C TYR A 56 6.60 1.95 7.62
N LYS A 57 7.26 1.67 8.76
CA LYS A 57 6.63 1.80 10.07
C LYS A 57 6.15 3.24 10.33
N GLY A 58 6.93 4.25 9.92
CA GLY A 58 6.53 5.66 10.01
C GLY A 58 5.30 5.98 9.16
N LEU A 59 5.24 5.48 7.94
CA LEU A 59 4.09 5.66 7.04
C LEU A 59 2.81 5.00 7.58
N ILE A 60 2.92 3.76 8.09
CA ILE A 60 1.84 3.03 8.73
C ILE A 60 1.29 3.81 9.93
N GLN A 61 2.16 4.33 10.79
CA GLN A 61 1.75 5.14 11.95
C GLN A 61 1.09 6.46 11.54
N LEU A 62 1.59 7.11 10.48
CA LEU A 62 1.00 8.33 9.94
C LEU A 62 -0.42 8.09 9.41
N ALA A 63 -0.62 7.01 8.65
CA ALA A 63 -1.93 6.62 8.13
C ALA A 63 -2.95 6.38 9.26
N VAL A 64 -2.54 5.67 10.32
CA VAL A 64 -3.41 5.43 11.49
C VAL A 64 -3.73 6.74 12.22
N ALA A 65 -2.76 7.64 12.39
CA ALA A 65 -2.98 8.93 13.03
C ALA A 65 -4.00 9.78 12.26
N LEU A 66 -3.92 9.81 10.93
CA LEU A 66 -4.88 10.53 10.08
C LEU A 66 -6.25 9.87 10.05
N LEU A 67 -6.33 8.54 10.03
CA LEU A 67 -7.58 7.81 10.15
C LEU A 67 -8.31 8.15 11.46
N HIS A 68 -7.58 8.27 12.57
CA HIS A 68 -8.15 8.72 13.84
C HIS A 68 -8.59 10.18 13.81
N ALA A 69 -7.80 11.07 13.20
CA ALA A 69 -8.16 12.47 13.05
C ALA A 69 -9.44 12.65 12.21
N GLU A 70 -9.58 11.90 11.11
CA GLU A 70 -10.77 11.90 10.27
C GLU A 70 -12.01 11.41 11.04
N ARG A 71 -11.89 10.29 11.78
CA ARG A 71 -12.97 9.78 12.64
C ARG A 71 -13.33 10.75 13.76
N GLY A 72 -12.34 11.42 14.34
CA GLY A 72 -12.53 12.48 15.35
C GLY A 72 -13.28 13.69 14.79
N ASN A 73 -12.97 14.11 13.57
CA ASN A 73 -13.69 15.18 12.88
C ASN A 73 -15.15 14.78 12.57
N ARG A 74 -15.40 13.51 12.21
CA ARG A 74 -16.77 13.01 12.00
C ARG A 74 -17.58 12.89 13.29
N SER A 75 -16.94 12.56 14.41
CA SER A 75 -17.58 12.48 15.73
C SER A 75 -17.69 13.84 16.45
N GLY A 76 -17.11 14.91 15.88
CA GLY A 76 -17.26 16.29 16.35
C GLY A 76 -18.49 17.04 15.81
N SER A 77 -19.30 16.44 14.92
CA SER A 77 -20.49 17.07 14.33
C SER A 77 -21.80 16.82 15.12
N GLU A 78 -21.70 16.53 16.41
CA GLU A 78 -22.84 16.49 17.31
C GLU A 78 -22.48 17.14 18.66
N ARG A 79 -22.40 18.48 18.72
CA ARG A 79 -22.73 19.28 19.91
C ARG A 79 -23.14 20.69 19.51
#